data_AF-X1LAK7-F1
#
_entry.id   AF-X1LAK7-F1
#
_cell.length_a   1.000
_cell.length_b   1.000
_cell.length_c   1.000
_cell.angle_alpha   90.00
_cell.angle_beta   90.00
_cell.angle_gamma   90.00
#
_symmetry.space_group_name_H-M   'P 1'
#
loop_
_entity.id
_entity.type
_entity.pdbx_description
1 polymer ?
#
loop_
_entity_poly.entity_id
_entity_poly.type
_entity_poly.pdbx_seq_one_letter_code
_entity_poly.pdbx_strand_id
1 'polypeptide(L)'
;AEEKAEKLKQEAKIQGQKLVNIEHENGEKEFAGLDNEKEKLLEEKLAQAKKSADKEIEKLQKEHETDIIKVKNSYKNNKDKSVKKVQEIILKWPSSL
;
A
#
# COMPACT_ATOMS: atom_id res chain seq x y z
N ALA A 1 -65.27 -32.38 7.58
CA ALA A 1 -63.96 -32.43 8.27
C ALA A 1 -62.81 -32.16 7.31
N GLU A 2 -62.83 -32.77 6.11
CA GLU A 2 -61.80 -32.58 5.06
C GLU A 2 -61.58 -31.14 4.62
N GLU A 3 -62.65 -30.35 4.40
CA GLU A 3 -62.48 -28.96 3.93
C GLU A 3 -61.74 -28.06 4.92
N LYS A 4 -61.90 -28.32 6.24
CA LYS A 4 -61.14 -27.63 7.29
C LYS A 4 -59.68 -28.09 7.33
N ALA A 5 -59.42 -29.38 7.11
CA ALA A 5 -58.08 -29.93 7.06
C ALA A 5 -57.30 -29.40 5.84
N GLU A 6 -57.96 -29.29 4.68
CA GLU A 6 -57.34 -28.76 3.47
C GLU A 6 -57.03 -27.26 3.58
N LYS A 7 -57.93 -26.47 4.20
CA LYS A 7 -57.65 -25.05 4.52
C LYS A 7 -56.42 -24.89 5.43
N LEU A 8 -56.35 -25.68 6.50
CA LEU A 8 -55.19 -25.66 7.41
C LEU A 8 -53.88 -26.04 6.70
N LYS A 9 -53.93 -27.03 5.79
CA LYS A 9 -52.76 -27.44 4.99
C LYS A 9 -52.30 -26.32 4.04
N GLN A 10 -53.23 -25.60 3.42
CA GLN A 10 -52.90 -24.47 2.56
C GLN A 10 -52.34 -23.29 3.36
N GLU A 11 -52.92 -22.97 4.52
CA GLU A 11 -52.42 -21.92 5.41
C GLU A 11 -50.99 -22.23 5.91
N ALA A 12 -50.74 -23.47 6.34
CA ALA A 12 -49.42 -23.92 6.76
C ALA A 12 -48.40 -23.82 5.60
N LYS A 13 -48.80 -24.17 4.37
CA LYS A 13 -47.94 -24.02 3.18
C LYS A 13 -47.61 -22.56 2.89
N ILE A 14 -48.59 -21.66 2.99
CA ILE A 14 -48.39 -20.22 2.77
C ILE A 14 -47.47 -19.64 3.85
N GLN A 15 -47.68 -20.00 5.11
CA GLN A 15 -46.81 -19.53 6.21
C GLN A 15 -45.39 -20.08 6.07
N GLY A 16 -45.23 -21.37 5.73
CA GLY A 16 -43.93 -21.96 5.45
C GLY A 16 -43.19 -21.23 4.32
N GLN A 17 -43.86 -20.93 3.21
CA GLN A 17 -43.26 -20.18 2.11
C GLN A 17 -42.88 -18.76 2.52
N LYS A 18 -43.69 -18.08 3.32
CA LYS A 18 -43.37 -16.74 3.83
C LYS A 18 -42.10 -16.76 4.69
N LEU A 19 -41.96 -17.76 5.57
CA LEU A 19 -40.76 -17.90 6.40
C LEU A 19 -39.51 -18.13 5.54
N VAL A 20 -39.60 -19.02 4.54
CA VAL A 20 -38.48 -19.26 3.60
C VAL A 20 -38.08 -17.97 2.87
N ASN A 21 -39.06 -17.19 2.39
CA ASN A 21 -38.78 -15.94 1.70
C ASN A 21 -38.12 -14.91 2.63
N ILE A 22 -38.56 -14.80 3.89
CA ILE A 22 -37.95 -13.90 4.88
C ILE A 22 -36.51 -14.28 5.15
N GLU A 23 -36.23 -15.57 5.37
CA GLU A 23 -34.86 -16.05 5.59
C GLU A 23 -33.98 -15.82 4.35
N HIS A 24 -34.53 -15.97 3.15
CA HIS A 24 -33.81 -15.66 1.92
C HIS A 24 -33.47 -14.17 1.81
N GLU A 25 -34.44 -13.28 2.03
CA GLU A 25 -34.21 -11.82 2.02
C GLU A 25 -33.22 -11.37 3.10
N ASN A 26 -33.25 -12.00 4.29
CA ASN A 26 -32.29 -11.74 5.35
C ASN A 26 -30.89 -12.20 4.95
N GLY A 27 -30.77 -13.41 4.40
CA GLY A 27 -29.51 -13.93 3.87
C GLY A 27 -28.92 -13.03 2.78
N GLU A 28 -29.72 -12.58 1.82
CA GLU A 28 -29.28 -11.65 0.78
C GLU A 28 -28.76 -10.32 1.35
N LYS A 29 -29.41 -9.78 2.39
CA LYS A 29 -28.95 -8.56 3.08
C LYS A 29 -27.63 -8.78 3.82
N GLU A 30 -27.47 -9.94 4.47
CA GLU A 30 -26.22 -10.30 5.14
C GLU A 30 -25.07 -10.44 4.12
N PHE A 31 -25.30 -11.10 2.99
CA PHE A 31 -24.31 -11.19 1.90
C PHE A 31 -23.91 -9.83 1.36
N ALA A 32 -24.87 -8.95 1.09
CA ALA A 32 -24.58 -7.58 0.65
C ALA A 32 -23.80 -6.78 1.70
N GLY A 33 -24.09 -7.00 2.99
CA GLY A 33 -23.34 -6.42 4.10
C GLY A 33 -21.87 -6.86 4.11
N LEU A 34 -21.62 -8.15 3.92
CA LEU A 34 -20.27 -8.73 3.86
C LEU A 34 -19.48 -8.22 2.65
N ASP A 35 -20.11 -8.06 1.49
CA ASP A 35 -19.45 -7.51 0.30
C ASP A 35 -19.00 -6.06 0.52
N ASN A 36 -19.85 -5.23 1.14
CA ASN A 36 -19.50 -3.85 1.48
C ASN A 36 -18.35 -3.78 2.51
N GLU A 37 -18.37 -4.65 3.52
CA GLU A 37 -17.29 -4.70 4.52
C GLU A 37 -15.96 -5.13 3.88
N LYS A 38 -16.00 -6.13 2.99
CA LYS A 38 -14.84 -6.59 2.23
C LYS A 38 -14.28 -5.46 1.35
N GLU A 39 -15.12 -4.73 0.63
CA GLU A 39 -14.68 -3.62 -0.21
C GLU A 39 -14.00 -2.53 0.62
N LYS A 40 -14.62 -2.14 1.75
CA LYS A 40 -14.03 -1.16 2.67
C LYS A 40 -12.68 -1.62 3.24
N LEU A 41 -12.57 -2.88 3.66
CA LEU A 41 -11.30 -3.43 4.16
C LEU A 41 -10.22 -3.44 3.07
N LEU A 42 -10.58 -3.74 1.83
CA LEU A 42 -9.66 -3.69 0.69
C LEU A 42 -9.17 -2.27 0.43
N GLU A 43 -10.07 -1.28 0.43
CA GLU A 43 -9.71 0.13 0.27
C GLU A 43 -8.78 0.62 1.38
N GLU A 44 -9.10 0.30 2.64
CA GLU A 44 -8.27 0.67 3.78
C GLU A 44 -6.87 0.04 3.70
N LYS A 45 -6.78 -1.24 3.31
CA LYS A 45 -5.50 -1.93 3.15
C LYS A 45 -4.69 -1.38 1.97
N LEU A 46 -5.34 -1.05 0.85
CA LEU A 46 -4.68 -0.41 -0.28
C LEU A 46 -4.14 0.98 0.09
N ALA A 47 -4.90 1.77 0.86
CA ALA A 47 -4.46 3.07 1.34
C ALA A 47 -3.26 2.95 2.29
N GLN A 48 -3.28 1.97 3.22
CA GLN A 48 -2.16 1.68 4.11
C GLN A 48 -0.90 1.25 3.34
N ALA A 49 -1.06 0.39 2.33
CA ALA A 49 0.04 -0.08 1.49
C ALA A 49 0.68 1.08 0.71
N LYS A 50 -0.13 1.93 0.06
CA LYS A 50 0.34 3.13 -0.66
C LYS A 50 1.11 4.06 0.27
N LYS A 51 0.54 4.39 1.43
CA LYS A 51 1.19 5.26 2.42
C LYS A 51 2.52 4.69 2.93
N SER A 52 2.62 3.37 3.05
CA SER A 52 3.86 2.70 3.49
C SER A 52 4.93 2.76 2.39
N ALA A 53 4.54 2.49 1.13
CA ALA A 53 5.42 2.61 -0.02
C ALA A 53 5.94 4.05 -0.19
N ASP A 54 5.06 5.06 -0.08
CA ASP A 54 5.45 6.46 -0.20
C ASP A 54 6.48 6.86 0.87
N LYS A 55 6.30 6.40 2.12
CA LYS A 55 7.27 6.63 3.19
C LYS A 55 8.62 5.99 2.93
N GLU A 56 8.63 4.78 2.37
CA GLU A 56 9.86 4.07 2.05
C GLU A 56 10.59 4.76 0.89
N ILE A 57 9.86 5.21 -0.12
CA ILE A 57 10.39 6.04 -1.21
C ILE A 57 11.01 7.33 -0.67
N GLU A 58 10.30 8.06 0.20
CA GLU A 58 10.80 9.32 0.77
C GLU A 58 12.08 9.09 1.61
N LYS A 59 12.12 7.98 2.36
CA LYS A 59 13.32 7.59 3.11
C LYS A 59 14.50 7.32 2.19
N LEU A 60 14.30 6.52 1.15
CA LEU A 60 15.33 6.19 0.16
C LEU A 60 15.83 7.44 -0.58
N GLN A 61 14.94 8.38 -0.90
CA GLN A 61 15.32 9.66 -1.51
C GLN A 61 16.26 10.47 -0.60
N LYS A 62 15.94 10.60 0.69
CA LYS A 62 16.81 11.31 1.66
C LYS A 62 18.17 10.64 1.84
N GLU A 63 18.19 9.31 1.89
CA GLU A 63 19.44 8.54 1.95
C GLU A 63 20.28 8.78 0.69
N HIS A 64 19.65 8.75 -0.49
CA HIS A 64 20.33 8.99 -1.75
C HIS A 64 20.91 10.41 -1.86
N GLU A 65 20.16 11.44 -1.48
CA GLU A 65 20.65 12.83 -1.44
C GLU A 65 21.86 12.97 -0.51
N THR A 66 21.81 12.34 0.66
CA THR A 66 22.91 12.33 1.62
C THR A 66 24.16 11.68 1.02
N ASP A 67 24.01 10.57 0.32
CA ASP A 67 25.13 9.87 -0.29
C ASP A 67 25.73 10.64 -1.47
N ILE A 68 24.91 11.31 -2.29
CA ILE A 68 25.39 12.23 -3.33
C ILE A 68 26.26 13.33 -2.70
N ILE A 69 25.82 13.93 -1.59
CA ILE A 69 26.58 14.99 -0.89
C ILE A 69 27.92 14.44 -0.39
N LYS A 70 27.94 13.24 0.21
CA LYS A 70 29.19 12.60 0.66
C LYS A 70 30.14 12.37 -0.51
N VAL A 71 29.66 11.83 -1.63
CA VAL A 71 30.46 11.59 -2.83
C VAL A 71 31.03 12.90 -3.38
N LYS A 72 30.19 13.94 -3.50
CA LYS A 72 30.61 15.26 -3.99
C LYS A 72 31.69 15.89 -3.10
N ASN A 73 31.52 15.81 -1.78
CA ASN A 73 32.50 16.33 -0.82
C ASN A 73 33.81 15.54 -0.87
N SER A 74 33.74 14.21 -0.95
CA SER A 74 34.91 13.34 -1.10
C SER A 74 35.69 13.67 -2.38
N TYR A 75 34.98 13.81 -3.51
CA TYR A 75 35.58 14.19 -4.79
C TYR A 75 36.27 15.56 -4.70
N LYS A 76 35.60 16.59 -4.15
CA LYS A 76 36.18 17.93 -3.98
C LYS A 76 37.46 17.88 -3.16
N ASN A 77 37.43 17.21 -2.01
CA ASN A 77 38.58 17.09 -1.12
C ASN A 77 39.75 16.35 -1.80
N ASN A 78 39.46 15.29 -2.56
CA ASN A 78 40.49 14.54 -3.28
C ASN A 78 41.06 15.31 -4.46
N LYS A 79 40.21 16.06 -5.19
CA LYS A 79 40.64 16.97 -6.25
C LYS A 79 41.60 18.02 -5.70
N ASP A 80 41.24 18.70 -4.62
CA ASP A 80 42.08 19.75 -4.02
C ASP A 80 43.43 19.19 -3.55
N LYS A 81 43.44 18.02 -2.91
CA LYS A 81 44.68 17.32 -2.54
C LYS A 81 45.53 16.97 -3.76
N SER A 82 44.91 16.48 -4.83
CA SER A 82 45.62 16.08 -6.04
C SER A 82 46.21 17.29 -6.77
N VAL A 83 45.46 18.39 -6.87
CA VAL A 83 45.93 19.65 -7.44
C VAL A 83 47.12 20.19 -6.66
N LYS A 84 47.08 20.21 -5.33
CA LYS A 84 48.22 20.64 -4.49
C LYS A 84 49.46 19.78 -4.73
N LYS A 85 49.31 18.45 -4.78
CA LYS A 85 50.42 17.54 -5.09
C LYS A 85 51.05 17.84 -6.44
N VAL A 86 50.23 18.08 -7.47
CA VAL A 86 50.74 18.45 -8.80
C VAL A 86 51.47 19.79 -8.77
N GLN A 87 50.91 20.79 -8.08
CA GLN A 87 51.57 22.10 -7.91
C GLN A 87 52.92 21.97 -7.21
N GLU A 88 53.02 21.16 -6.14
CA GLU A 88 54.28 20.89 -5.44
C GLU A 88 55.32 20.21 -6.35
N ILE A 89 54.89 19.27 -7.19
CA ILE A 89 55.78 18.61 -8.17
C ILE A 89 56.31 19.64 -9.17
N ILE A 90 55.45 20.50 -9.71
CA ILE A 90 55.85 21.55 -10.67
C ILE A 90 56.84 22.53 -10.02
N LEU A 91 56.58 22.97 -8.78
CA LEU A 91 57.45 23.91 -8.06
C LEU A 91 58.81 23.31 -7.71
N LYS A 92 58.90 22.00 -7.50
CA LYS A 92 60.15 21.28 -7.21
C LYS A 92 60.82 20.72 -8.48
N TRP A 93 60.21 20.93 -9.65
CA TRP A 93 60.77 20.44 -10.89
C TRP A 93 62.10 21.17 -11.13
N PRO A 94 63.22 20.45 -11.29
CA PRO A 94 64.49 21.10 -11.58
C PRO A 94 64.34 21.85 -12.90
N SER A 95 64.30 23.18 -12.82
CA SER A 95 64.34 24.04 -13.98
C SER A 95 65.71 23.83 -14.63
N SER A 96 65.76 23.01 -15.67
CA SER A 96 66.90 22.97 -16.59
C SER A 96 66.86 24.23 -17.45
N LEU A 97 67.28 25.35 -16.86
CA LEU A 97 67.71 26.59 -17.53
C LEU A 97 68.86 27.17 -16.72
#